data_AF-A0A8J3ZXJ2-F1
#
_entry.id   AF-A0A8J3ZXJ2-F1
#
_cell.length_a   1.000
_cell.length_b   1.000
_cell.length_c   1.000
_cell.angle_alpha   90.00
_cell.angle_beta   90.00
_cell.angle_gamma   90.00
#
_symmetry.space_group_name_H-M   'P 1'
#
loop_
_entity.id
_entity.type
_entity.pdbx_description
1 polymer ?
#
loop_
_entity_poly.entity_id
_entity_poly.type
_entity_poly.pdbx_seq_one_letter_code
_entity_poly.pdbx_strand_id
1 'polypeptide(L)'
;MSLSADDEYVEFVSSRLPRLHQTAYLLCGDRHRAEDIVQATALNLYLKWSRARAADNIDGYVHRMLVREFLGQRRLGWARVLLTDRMPERPAPPSDDVENRDEVLAGLAQLPAGQRAAIVLRYYSDLSVADAATALNCSIGNVKSQTARGLTTLRRIMTQAADRSAR
;
A
#
# COMPACT_ATOMS: atom_id res chain seq x y z
N MET A 1 -31.31 10.11 13.50
CA MET A 1 -31.69 9.60 12.18
C MET A 1 -30.73 8.47 11.84
N SER A 2 -31.21 7.28 11.50
CA SER A 2 -30.34 6.24 10.94
C SER A 2 -29.86 6.73 9.58
N LEU A 3 -28.54 6.74 9.36
CA LEU A 3 -27.98 6.97 8.03
C LEU A 3 -28.48 5.88 7.08
N SER A 4 -28.69 6.21 5.80
CA SER A 4 -28.91 5.17 4.80
C SER A 4 -27.61 4.37 4.60
N ALA A 5 -27.70 3.17 4.03
CA ALA A 5 -26.51 2.38 3.74
C ALA A 5 -25.52 3.13 2.83
N ASP A 6 -26.04 3.98 1.94
CA ASP A 6 -25.25 4.82 1.05
C ASP A 6 -24.54 5.94 1.81
N ASP A 7 -25.23 6.59 2.76
CA ASP A 7 -24.61 7.64 3.59
C ASP A 7 -23.52 7.08 4.50
N GLU A 8 -23.75 5.91 5.12
CA GLU A 8 -22.73 5.20 5.91
C GLU A 8 -21.48 4.89 5.07
N TYR A 9 -21.68 4.44 3.83
CA TYR A 9 -20.58 4.17 2.90
C TYR A 9 -19.82 5.46 2.55
N VAL A 10 -20.53 6.54 2.19
CA VAL A 10 -19.91 7.81 1.80
C VAL A 10 -19.09 8.38 2.95
N GLU A 11 -19.63 8.38 4.17
CA GLU A 11 -18.93 8.85 5.37
C GLU A 11 -17.66 8.01 5.64
N PHE A 12 -17.80 6.69 5.58
CA PHE A 12 -16.68 5.77 5.79
C PHE A 12 -15.58 5.99 4.76
N VAL A 13 -15.91 5.98 3.46
CA VAL A 13 -14.89 6.12 2.41
C VAL A 13 -14.25 7.50 2.44
N SER A 14 -15.04 8.57 2.53
CA SER A 14 -14.52 9.95 2.48
C SER A 14 -13.50 10.22 3.58
N SER A 15 -13.74 9.70 4.79
CA SER A 15 -12.81 9.85 5.91
C SER A 15 -11.52 9.03 5.77
N ARG A 16 -11.48 7.97 4.93
CA ARG A 16 -10.29 7.14 4.71
C ARG A 16 -9.57 7.41 3.38
N LEU A 17 -10.18 8.10 2.43
CA LEU A 17 -9.61 8.36 1.10
C LEU A 17 -8.15 8.86 1.14
N PRO A 18 -7.77 9.86 1.96
CA PRO A 18 -6.38 10.33 2.01
C PRO A 18 -5.38 9.23 2.40
N ARG A 19 -5.72 8.40 3.41
CA ARG A 19 -4.85 7.29 3.83
C ARG A 19 -4.81 6.16 2.81
N LEU A 20 -5.92 5.88 2.13
CA LEU A 20 -5.95 4.88 1.06
C LEU A 20 -5.10 5.30 -0.15
N HIS A 21 -5.18 6.57 -0.57
CA HIS A 21 -4.31 7.12 -1.61
C HIS A 21 -2.83 7.02 -1.24
N GLN A 22 -2.48 7.43 -0.01
CA GLN A 22 -1.09 7.36 0.43
C GLN A 22 -0.60 5.90 0.52
N THR A 23 -1.44 4.97 0.99
CA THR A 23 -1.12 3.55 1.03
C THR A 23 -0.92 2.98 -0.38
N ALA A 24 -1.84 3.26 -1.31
CA ALA A 24 -1.73 2.83 -2.70
C ALA A 24 -0.47 3.40 -3.37
N TYR A 25 -0.17 4.66 -3.12
CA TYR A 25 1.05 5.30 -3.60
C TYR A 25 2.31 4.65 -3.03
N LEU A 26 2.36 4.34 -1.74
CA LEU A 26 3.46 3.59 -1.14
C LEU A 26 3.63 2.17 -1.74
N LEU A 27 2.56 1.58 -2.27
CA LEU A 27 2.61 0.26 -2.90
C LEU A 27 3.10 0.31 -4.35
N CYS A 28 2.64 1.29 -5.14
CA CYS A 28 2.85 1.34 -6.59
C CYS A 28 3.80 2.44 -7.08
N GLY A 29 4.01 3.50 -6.30
CA GLY A 29 4.88 4.63 -6.60
C GLY A 29 4.43 5.62 -7.65
N ASP A 30 3.24 5.44 -8.20
CA ASP A 30 2.72 6.27 -9.26
C ASP A 30 1.37 6.86 -8.82
N ARG A 31 1.24 8.19 -8.91
CA ARG A 31 0.04 8.89 -8.45
C ARG A 31 -1.22 8.48 -9.21
N HIS A 32 -1.12 8.31 -10.53
CA HIS A 32 -2.27 7.91 -11.35
C HIS A 32 -2.65 6.46 -11.07
N ARG A 33 -1.67 5.57 -10.96
CA ARG A 33 -1.95 4.17 -10.58
C ARG A 33 -2.52 4.06 -9.18
N ALA A 34 -2.05 4.88 -8.23
CA ALA A 34 -2.59 4.92 -6.88
C ALA A 34 -4.05 5.38 -6.88
N GLU A 35 -4.37 6.41 -7.67
CA GLU A 35 -5.73 6.87 -7.87
C GLU A 35 -6.63 5.80 -8.47
N ASP A 36 -6.19 5.12 -9.54
CA ASP A 36 -6.94 4.01 -10.16
C ASP A 36 -7.19 2.87 -9.16
N ILE A 37 -6.18 2.50 -8.38
CA ILE A 37 -6.31 1.46 -7.33
C ILE A 37 -7.35 1.86 -6.29
N VAL A 38 -7.33 3.11 -5.82
CA VAL A 38 -8.28 3.60 -4.82
C VAL A 38 -9.69 3.67 -5.39
N GLN A 39 -9.86 4.18 -6.61
CA GLN A 39 -11.17 4.25 -7.26
C GLN A 39 -11.77 2.85 -7.46
N ALA A 40 -10.98 1.90 -7.99
CA ALA A 40 -11.43 0.51 -8.13
C ALA A 40 -11.77 -0.14 -6.77
N THR A 41 -11.00 0.17 -5.73
CA THR A 41 -11.25 -0.33 -4.37
C THR A 41 -12.54 0.23 -3.80
N ALA A 42 -12.77 1.54 -3.92
CA ALA A 42 -13.99 2.20 -3.45
C ALA A 42 -15.23 1.66 -4.19
N LEU A 43 -15.16 1.55 -5.52
CA LEU A 43 -16.25 0.98 -6.32
C LEU A 43 -16.58 -0.46 -5.88
N ASN A 44 -15.57 -1.33 -5.75
CA ASN A 44 -15.79 -2.69 -5.30
C ASN A 44 -16.30 -2.75 -3.84
N LEU A 45 -15.86 -1.81 -2.99
CA LEU A 45 -16.29 -1.73 -1.60
C LEU A 45 -17.77 -1.36 -1.52
N TYR A 46 -18.23 -0.41 -2.33
CA TYR A 46 -19.63 -0.05 -2.44
C TYR A 46 -20.50 -1.26 -2.77
N LEU A 47 -20.12 -2.02 -3.80
CA LEU A 47 -20.82 -3.24 -4.21
C LEU A 47 -20.85 -4.33 -3.12
N LYS A 48 -19.93 -4.26 -2.15
CA LYS A 48 -19.79 -5.24 -1.05
C LYS A 48 -20.06 -4.62 0.31
N TRP A 49 -20.66 -3.43 0.37
CA TRP A 49 -20.72 -2.62 1.57
C TRP A 49 -21.39 -3.34 2.73
N SER A 50 -22.52 -4.01 2.48
CA SER A 50 -23.23 -4.82 3.47
C SER A 50 -22.36 -5.89 4.13
N ARG A 51 -21.43 -6.48 3.37
CA ARG A 51 -20.48 -7.48 3.89
C ARG A 51 -19.30 -6.83 4.60
N ALA A 52 -18.82 -5.70 4.08
CA ALA A 52 -17.68 -4.98 4.66
C ALA A 52 -18.03 -4.40 6.03
N ARG A 53 -19.21 -3.77 6.18
CA ARG A 53 -19.67 -3.20 7.45
C ARG A 53 -19.96 -4.23 8.53
N ALA A 54 -20.19 -5.49 8.14
CA ALA A 54 -20.39 -6.62 9.05
C ALA A 54 -19.09 -7.36 9.41
N ALA A 55 -17.94 -6.92 8.89
CA ALA A 55 -16.65 -7.53 9.21
C ALA A 55 -16.13 -7.05 10.57
N ASP A 56 -15.50 -7.95 11.33
CA ASP A 56 -14.88 -7.62 12.63
C ASP A 56 -13.85 -6.48 12.52
N ASN A 57 -13.18 -6.38 11.36
CA ASN A 57 -12.23 -5.33 11.02
C ASN A 57 -12.48 -4.83 9.59
N ILE A 58 -13.26 -3.75 9.47
CA ILE A 58 -13.58 -3.13 8.18
C ILE A 58 -12.36 -2.54 7.50
N ASP A 59 -11.43 -1.91 8.24
CA ASP A 59 -10.21 -1.33 7.67
C ASP A 59 -9.32 -2.43 7.07
N GLY A 60 -9.18 -3.56 7.77
CA GLY A 60 -8.49 -4.75 7.24
C GLY A 60 -9.16 -5.34 6.00
N TYR A 61 -10.49 -5.31 5.91
CA TYR A 61 -11.25 -5.71 4.73
C TYR A 61 -10.94 -4.81 3.54
N VAL A 62 -10.93 -3.49 3.73
CA VAL A 62 -10.63 -2.50 2.68
C VAL A 62 -9.18 -2.58 2.24
N HIS A 63 -8.23 -2.71 3.16
CA HIS A 63 -6.81 -2.89 2.82
C HIS A 63 -6.58 -4.18 2.02
N ARG A 64 -7.31 -5.27 2.31
CA ARG A 64 -7.28 -6.47 1.47
C ARG A 64 -7.76 -6.19 0.04
N MET A 65 -8.83 -5.42 -0.12
CA MET A 65 -9.32 -5.04 -1.45
C MET A 65 -8.29 -4.20 -2.20
N LEU A 66 -7.72 -3.17 -1.54
CA LEU A 66 -6.67 -2.31 -2.07
C LEU A 66 -5.46 -3.11 -2.57
N VAL A 67 -5.00 -4.07 -1.77
CA VAL A 67 -3.86 -4.94 -2.12
C VAL A 67 -4.19 -5.86 -3.30
N ARG A 68 -5.43 -6.38 -3.37
CA ARG A 68 -5.87 -7.20 -4.49
C ARG A 68 -5.92 -6.39 -5.79
N GLU A 69 -6.42 -5.16 -5.77
CA GLU A 69 -6.39 -4.26 -6.92
C GLU A 69 -4.95 -3.98 -7.36
N PHE A 70 -4.06 -3.66 -6.42
CA PHE A 70 -2.63 -3.45 -6.70
C PHE A 70 -1.96 -4.67 -7.35
N LEU A 71 -2.15 -5.86 -6.79
CA LEU A 71 -1.57 -7.10 -7.33
C LEU A 71 -2.22 -7.50 -8.66
N GLY A 72 -3.53 -7.28 -8.82
CA GLY A 72 -4.28 -7.56 -10.05
C GLY A 72 -3.81 -6.70 -11.22
N GLN A 73 -3.61 -5.39 -11.01
CA GLN A 73 -3.06 -4.50 -12.04
C GLN A 73 -1.65 -4.91 -12.48
N ARG A 74 -0.82 -5.47 -11.59
CA ARG A 74 0.49 -6.01 -11.99
C ARG A 74 0.33 -7.22 -12.90
N ARG A 75 -0.62 -8.12 -12.63
CA ARG A 75 -0.87 -9.30 -13.49
C ARG A 75 -1.34 -8.90 -14.89
N LEU A 76 -2.14 -7.85 -15.00
CA LEU A 76 -2.57 -7.28 -16.29
C LEU A 76 -1.44 -6.51 -16.98
N GLY A 77 -0.60 -5.79 -16.23
CA GLY A 77 0.61 -5.14 -16.74
C GLY A 77 1.68 -6.13 -17.24
N TRP A 78 1.77 -7.32 -16.66
CA TRP A 78 2.66 -8.41 -17.12
C TRP A 78 2.27 -8.99 -18.48
N ALA A 79 1.01 -8.84 -18.91
CA ALA A 79 0.62 -9.15 -20.28
C ALA A 79 1.11 -8.10 -21.30
N ARG A 80 1.61 -6.94 -20.85
CA ARG A 80 1.96 -5.82 -21.72
C ARG A 80 3.42 -5.37 -21.61
N VAL A 81 4.15 -5.66 -20.53
CA VAL A 81 5.56 -5.27 -20.37
C VAL A 81 6.32 -6.31 -19.53
N LEU A 82 7.02 -7.22 -20.20
CA LEU A 82 8.25 -7.78 -19.64
C LEU A 82 9.25 -6.62 -19.49
N LEU A 83 10.00 -6.64 -18.37
CA LEU A 83 11.14 -5.76 -18.04
C LEU A 83 10.80 -4.42 -17.35
N THR A 84 10.76 -4.43 -16.02
CA THR A 84 11.69 -3.72 -15.11
C THR A 84 11.13 -3.71 -13.68
N ASP A 85 11.98 -4.04 -12.70
CA ASP A 85 11.69 -3.96 -11.25
C ASP A 85 11.84 -2.51 -10.71
N ARG A 86 11.76 -1.51 -11.61
CA ARG A 86 11.97 -0.09 -11.31
C ARG A 86 10.67 0.70 -11.47
N MET A 87 10.31 1.38 -10.39
CA MET A 87 9.22 2.35 -10.35
C MET A 87 9.59 3.59 -11.17
N PRO A 88 8.64 4.30 -11.80
CA PRO A 88 8.94 5.57 -12.46
C PRO A 88 9.47 6.58 -11.43
N GLU A 89 10.61 7.18 -11.73
CA GLU A 89 11.26 8.23 -10.94
C GLU A 89 10.45 9.54 -11.09
N ARG A 90 10.20 10.27 -9.99
CA ARG A 90 9.48 11.56 -10.03
C ARG A 90 10.12 12.62 -9.10
N PRO A 91 10.07 13.90 -9.49
CA PRO A 91 10.56 15.01 -8.68
C PRO A 91 9.52 15.49 -7.67
N ALA A 92 9.94 15.72 -6.41
CA ALA A 92 9.13 16.31 -5.34
C ALA A 92 9.53 17.78 -5.09
N PRO A 93 8.61 18.67 -4.66
CA PRO A 93 8.94 20.02 -4.22
C PRO A 93 9.54 20.01 -2.78
N PRO A 94 10.48 20.92 -2.45
CA PRO A 94 11.27 20.82 -1.23
C PRO A 94 10.55 21.40 0.00
N SER A 95 10.56 20.64 1.10
CA SER A 95 10.42 21.10 2.49
C SER A 95 11.14 20.11 3.40
N ASP A 96 11.77 20.51 4.50
CA ASP A 96 12.75 19.67 5.23
C ASP A 96 12.19 18.34 5.82
N ASP A 97 10.87 18.18 5.97
CA ASP A 97 10.20 16.90 6.32
C ASP A 97 10.09 15.92 5.12
N VAL A 98 10.29 16.40 3.89
CA VAL A 98 10.16 15.66 2.64
C VAL A 98 11.40 14.81 2.36
N GLU A 99 12.59 15.23 2.80
CA GLU A 99 13.83 14.52 2.51
C GLU A 99 13.83 13.09 3.09
N ASN A 100 13.43 12.94 4.36
CA ASN A 100 13.24 11.64 4.99
C ASN A 100 12.10 10.82 4.33
N ARG A 101 11.03 11.48 3.90
CA ARG A 101 9.86 10.80 3.30
C ARG A 101 10.15 10.29 1.90
N ASP A 102 10.89 11.06 1.11
CA ASP A 102 11.34 10.71 -0.22
C ASP A 102 12.41 9.61 -0.17
N GLU A 103 13.31 9.64 0.81
CA GLU A 103 14.26 8.55 1.05
C GLU A 103 13.56 7.23 1.41
N VAL A 104 12.54 7.29 2.28
CA VAL A 104 11.73 6.11 2.63
C VAL A 104 10.96 5.61 1.41
N LEU A 105 10.36 6.50 0.61
CA LEU A 105 9.68 6.14 -0.64
C LEU A 105 10.63 5.49 -1.65
N ALA A 106 11.81 6.08 -1.86
CA ALA A 106 12.84 5.55 -2.74
C ALA A 106 13.41 4.21 -2.23
N GLY A 107 13.51 4.04 -0.92
CA GLY A 107 13.90 2.79 -0.29
C GLY A 107 12.85 1.69 -0.46
N LEU A 108 11.58 2.01 -0.25
CA LEU A 108 10.46 1.08 -0.46
C LEU A 108 10.35 0.66 -1.93
N ALA A 109 10.56 1.59 -2.87
CA ALA A 109 10.53 1.33 -4.31
C ALA A 109 11.47 0.20 -4.74
N GLN A 110 12.62 0.09 -4.07
CA GLN A 110 13.66 -0.91 -4.35
C GLN A 110 13.37 -2.29 -3.75
N LEU A 111 12.33 -2.43 -2.93
CA LEU A 111 11.96 -3.71 -2.35
C LEU A 111 11.14 -4.56 -3.33
N PRO A 112 11.32 -5.90 -3.33
CA PRO A 112 10.37 -6.81 -3.96
C PRO A 112 8.95 -6.53 -3.47
N ALA A 113 7.97 -6.57 -4.38
CA ALA A 113 6.60 -6.12 -4.09
C ALA A 113 5.95 -6.80 -2.87
N GLY A 114 6.24 -8.08 -2.61
CA GLY A 114 5.73 -8.78 -1.43
C GLY A 114 6.31 -8.26 -0.11
N GLN A 115 7.59 -7.88 -0.10
CA GLN A 115 8.25 -7.27 1.07
C GLN A 115 7.73 -5.85 1.29
N ARG A 116 7.64 -5.04 0.22
CA ARG A 116 7.06 -3.70 0.27
C ARG A 116 5.64 -3.73 0.81
N ALA A 117 4.78 -4.59 0.27
CA ALA A 117 3.39 -4.70 0.71
C ALA A 117 3.29 -5.15 2.18
N ALA A 118 4.12 -6.11 2.62
CA ALA A 118 4.17 -6.51 4.03
C ALA A 118 4.58 -5.36 4.95
N ILE A 119 5.59 -4.56 4.59
CA ILE A 119 6.03 -3.40 5.38
C ILE A 119 4.95 -2.33 5.44
N VAL A 120 4.40 -1.93 4.29
CA VAL A 120 3.40 -0.87 4.21
C VAL A 120 2.17 -1.25 5.03
N LEU A 121 1.66 -2.47 4.90
CA LEU A 121 0.49 -2.91 5.66
C LEU A 121 0.77 -2.97 7.17
N ARG A 122 1.95 -3.43 7.59
CA ARG A 122 2.29 -3.62 9.01
C ARG A 122 2.64 -2.34 9.75
N TYR A 123 3.33 -1.42 9.09
CA TYR A 123 3.92 -0.24 9.74
C TYR A 123 3.31 1.09 9.32
N TYR A 124 2.75 1.18 8.11
CA TYR A 124 2.10 2.41 7.65
C TYR A 124 0.59 2.36 7.84
N SER A 125 -0.01 1.19 7.64
CA SER A 125 -1.45 0.96 7.78
C SER A 125 -1.84 0.31 9.13
N ASP A 126 -0.87 0.10 10.03
CA ASP A 126 -1.07 -0.45 11.39
C ASP A 126 -1.81 -1.81 11.47
N LEU A 127 -1.83 -2.60 10.38
CA LEU A 127 -2.50 -3.91 10.41
C LEU A 127 -1.75 -4.88 11.31
N SER A 128 -2.49 -5.74 12.02
CA SER A 128 -1.92 -6.89 12.73
C SER A 128 -1.24 -7.86 11.75
N VAL A 129 -0.41 -8.78 12.24
CA VAL A 129 0.23 -9.80 11.40
C VAL A 129 -0.83 -10.70 10.75
N ALA A 130 -1.90 -11.01 11.49
CA ALA A 130 -3.00 -11.83 11.00
C ALA A 130 -3.80 -11.11 9.91
N ASP A 131 -4.10 -9.82 10.11
CA ASP A 131 -4.84 -9.05 9.11
C ASP A 131 -4.02 -8.83 7.85
N ALA A 132 -2.72 -8.54 7.99
CA ALA A 132 -1.78 -8.43 6.87
C ALA A 132 -1.67 -9.75 6.09
N ALA A 133 -1.62 -10.90 6.78
CA ALA A 133 -1.57 -12.22 6.15
C ALA A 133 -2.83 -12.48 5.33
N THR A 134 -3.99 -12.13 5.89
CA THR A 134 -5.26 -12.27 5.20
C THR A 134 -5.39 -11.28 4.04
N ALA A 135 -4.85 -10.06 4.16
CA ALA A 135 -4.82 -9.06 3.09
C ALA A 135 -3.94 -9.51 1.91
N LEU A 136 -2.77 -10.07 2.20
CA LEU A 136 -1.80 -10.58 1.21
C LEU A 136 -2.15 -11.98 0.70
N ASN A 137 -3.16 -12.64 1.26
CA ASN A 137 -3.54 -14.02 0.97
C ASN A 137 -2.35 -15.00 1.13
N CYS A 138 -1.64 -14.88 2.25
CA CYS A 138 -0.49 -15.74 2.59
C CYS A 138 -0.51 -16.15 4.07
N SER A 139 0.45 -16.96 4.50
CA SER A 139 0.54 -17.39 5.91
C SER A 139 1.11 -16.29 6.82
N ILE A 140 0.78 -16.35 8.11
CA ILE A 140 1.39 -15.48 9.16
C ILE A 140 2.93 -15.57 9.12
N GLY A 141 3.47 -16.77 8.94
CA GLY A 141 4.93 -16.98 8.80
C GLY A 141 5.51 -16.30 7.56
N ASN A 142 4.77 -16.28 6.44
CA ASN A 142 5.16 -15.54 5.24
C ASN A 142 5.23 -14.04 5.53
N VAL A 143 4.21 -13.45 6.17
CA VAL A 143 4.23 -12.02 6.55
C VAL A 143 5.42 -11.70 7.45
N LYS A 144 5.65 -12.49 8.50
CA LYS A 144 6.79 -12.26 9.42
C LYS A 144 8.13 -12.30 8.67
N SER A 145 8.33 -13.30 7.82
CA SER A 145 9.58 -13.44 7.05
C SER A 145 9.75 -12.34 6.00
N GLN A 146 8.69 -11.95 5.28
CA GLN A 146 8.75 -10.84 4.31
C GLN A 146 9.01 -9.50 5.00
N THR A 147 8.38 -9.28 6.16
CA THR A 147 8.60 -8.07 6.98
C THR A 147 10.06 -7.99 7.45
N ALA A 148 10.59 -9.08 8.00
CA ALA A 148 11.97 -9.13 8.47
C ALA A 148 12.98 -8.90 7.33
N ARG A 149 12.82 -9.62 6.21
CA ARG A 149 13.70 -9.46 5.03
C ARG A 149 13.60 -8.08 4.40
N GLY A 150 12.39 -7.54 4.32
CA GLY A 150 12.15 -6.20 3.82
C GLY A 150 12.83 -5.14 4.68
N LEU A 151 12.69 -5.20 6.01
CA LEU A 151 13.36 -4.27 6.92
C LEU A 151 14.88 -4.37 6.84
N THR A 152 15.45 -5.57 6.75
CA THR A 152 16.89 -5.76 6.55
C THR A 152 17.36 -5.11 5.24
N THR A 153 16.61 -5.31 4.16
CA THR A 153 16.92 -4.72 2.85
C THR A 153 16.82 -3.20 2.89
N LEU A 154 15.75 -2.67 3.49
CA LEU A 154 15.50 -1.24 3.59
C LEU A 154 16.60 -0.54 4.40
N ARG A 155 16.99 -1.09 5.55
CA ARG A 155 18.12 -0.59 6.36
C ARG A 155 19.40 -0.51 5.54
N ARG A 156 19.73 -1.58 4.81
CA ARG A 156 20.93 -1.62 3.95
C ARG A 156 20.89 -0.52 2.88
N ILE A 157 19.74 -0.32 2.23
CA ILE A 157 19.57 0.72 1.20
C ILE A 157 19.77 2.12 1.79
N MET A 158 19.15 2.39 2.95
CA MET A 158 19.24 3.69 3.62
C MET A 158 20.65 3.99 4.11
N THR A 159 21.36 3.02 4.69
CA THR A 159 22.78 3.19 5.07
C THR A 159 23.64 3.52 3.85
N GLN A 160 23.45 2.81 2.74
CA GLN A 160 24.19 3.10 1.51
C GLN A 160 23.85 4.47 0.90
N ALA A 161 22.64 4.98 1.11
CA ALA A 161 22.25 6.31 0.67
C ALA A 161 22.93 7.39 1.52
N ALA A 162 22.89 7.25 2.85
CA ALA A 162 23.57 8.15 3.79
C ALA A 162 25.09 8.21 3.51
N ASP A 163 25.72 7.07 3.26
CA ASP A 163 27.15 6.99 2.91
C ASP A 163 27.50 7.71 1.59
N ARG A 164 26.54 7.81 0.64
CA ARG A 164 26.73 8.55 -0.62
C ARG A 164 26.53 10.05 -0.44
N SER A 165 25.58 10.46 0.40
CA SER A 165 25.33 11.88 0.70
C SER A 165 26.44 12.51 1.54
N ALA A 166 27.22 11.71 2.28
CA ALA A 166 28.35 12.14 3.08
C ALA A 166 29.68 12.28 2.30
N ARG A 167 29.71 11.96 1.00
CA ARG A 167 30.88 12.05 0.11
C ARG A 167 30.74 13.21 -0.86
#